data_AF-A0A9C9GJ80-F1
#
_entry.id   AF-A0A9C9GJ80-F1
#
_cell.length_a   1.000
_cell.length_b   1.000
_cell.length_c   1.000
_cell.angle_alpha   90.00
_cell.angle_beta   90.00
_cell.angle_gamma   90.00
#
_symmetry.space_group_name_H-M   'P 1'
#
loop_
_entity.id
_entity.type
_entity.pdbx_description
1 polymer ?
#
loop_
_entity_poly.entity_id
_entity_poly.type
_entity_poly.pdbx_seq_one_letter_code
_entity_poly.pdbx_strand_id
1 'polypeptide(L)' 'GFEITLDLQKQKVITEDGDEYSFEVDAFRKHCLLNGLDDISLTLQHVDEIKAYEEKTKQSAPWLF' A
#
# COMPACT_ATOMS: atom_id res chain seq x y z
N GLY A 1 -2.31 32.67 -0.36
CA GLY A 1 -1.56 31.42 -0.09
C GLY A 1 -0.99 30.95 -1.40
N PHE A 2 -0.24 29.85 -1.41
CA PHE A 2 0.16 29.16 -2.63
C PHE A 2 -0.45 27.76 -2.56
N GLU A 3 -1.18 27.38 -3.59
CA GLU A 3 -1.94 26.16 -3.77
C GLU A 3 -1.32 25.36 -4.91
N ILE A 4 -1.24 24.04 -4.71
CA ILE A 4 -0.72 23.12 -5.70
C ILE A 4 -1.62 21.91 -5.74
N THR A 5 -1.85 21.38 -6.94
CA THR A 5 -2.54 20.12 -7.14
C THR A 5 -1.52 19.01 -7.35
N LEU A 6 -1.64 17.93 -6.59
CA LEU A 6 -0.81 16.73 -6.74
C LEU A 6 -1.62 15.62 -7.39
N ASP A 7 -1.29 15.27 -8.64
CA ASP A 7 -1.84 14.11 -9.35
C ASP A 7 -0.86 12.94 -9.20
N LEU A 8 -1.10 12.10 -8.18
CA LEU A 8 -0.27 10.93 -7.91
C LEU A 8 -0.36 9.86 -9.00
N GLN A 9 -1.51 9.76 -9.68
CA GLN A 9 -1.71 8.76 -10.73
C GLN A 9 -0.83 9.05 -11.94
N LYS A 10 -0.78 10.32 -12.36
CA LYS A 10 0.09 10.82 -13.43
C LYS A 10 1.50 11.20 -12.96
N GLN A 11 1.74 11.19 -11.66
CA GLN A 11 2.98 11.66 -11.03
C GLN A 11 3.34 13.09 -11.43
N LYS A 12 2.37 14.00 -11.29
CA LYS A 12 2.52 15.42 -11.62
C LYS A 12 2.18 16.32 -10.45
N VAL A 13 2.94 17.39 -10.31
CA VAL A 13 2.61 18.56 -9.51
C VAL A 13 2.13 19.63 -10.46
N ILE A 14 0.95 20.20 -10.22
CA ILE A 14 0.32 21.22 -11.06
C ILE A 14 0.19 22.48 -10.21
N THR A 15 0.78 23.59 -10.66
CA THR A 15 0.65 24.89 -9.98
C THR A 15 -0.69 25.55 -10.32
N GLU A 16 -1.07 26.58 -9.56
CA GLU A 16 -2.25 27.41 -9.87
C GLU A 16 -2.19 28.00 -11.29
N ASP A 17 -0.98 28.30 -11.75
CA ASP A 17 -0.69 28.88 -13.07
C ASP A 17 -0.76 27.84 -14.21
N GLY A 18 -0.94 26.56 -13.87
CA GLY A 18 -1.02 25.45 -14.83
C GLY A 18 0.31 24.83 -15.23
N ASP A 19 1.42 25.23 -14.59
CA ASP A 19 2.71 24.59 -14.83
C ASP A 19 2.70 23.17 -14.27
N GLU A 20 3.19 22.22 -15.06
CA GLU A 20 3.26 20.80 -14.68
C GLU A 20 4.71 20.36 -14.46
N TYR A 21 4.96 19.76 -13.29
CA TYR A 21 6.25 19.18 -12.93
C TYR A 21 6.09 17.69 -12.69
N SER A 22 6.89 16.88 -13.38
CA SER A 22 6.90 15.43 -13.17
C SER A 22 7.74 15.08 -11.94
N PHE A 23 7.31 14.08 -11.18
CA PHE A 23 8.08 13.51 -10.09
C PHE A 23 8.12 11.99 -10.21
N GLU A 24 9.05 11.36 -9.50
CA GLU A 24 9.11 9.91 -9.41
C GLU A 24 8.80 9.45 -7.99
N VAL A 25 8.08 8.34 -7.90
CA VAL A 25 7.84 7.63 -6.65
C VAL A 25 7.93 6.14 -6.93
N ASP A 26 8.50 5.42 -5.97
CA ASP A 26 8.54 3.97 -6.01
C ASP A 26 7.15 3.35 -6.25
N ALA A 27 7.10 2.31 -7.06
CA ALA A 27 5.85 1.72 -7.53
C ALA A 27 5.02 1.12 -6.38
N PHE A 28 5.69 0.54 -5.38
CA PHE A 28 5.03 0.01 -4.20
C PHE A 28 4.43 1.13 -3.35
N ARG A 29 5.21 2.18 -3.08
CA ARG A 29 4.69 3.38 -2.38
C ARG A 29 3.53 4.04 -3.12
N LYS A 30 3.58 4.14 -4.46
CA LYS A 30 2.47 4.64 -5.29
C LYS A 30 1.23 3.79 -5.09
N HIS A 31 1.37 2.46 -5.15
CA HIS A 31 0.27 1.54 -4.95
C HIS A 31 -0.35 1.68 -3.56
N CYS A 32 0.48 1.80 -2.51
CA CYS A 32 0.01 2.03 -1.15
C CYS A 32 -0.78 3.32 -1.02
N LEU A 33 -0.22 4.44 -1.49
CA LEU A 33 -0.86 5.75 -1.41
C LEU A 33 -2.17 5.84 -2.22
N LEU A 34 -2.24 5.20 -3.39
CA LEU A 34 -3.45 5.19 -4.22
C LEU A 34 -4.58 4.33 -3.63
N ASN A 35 -4.24 3.25 -2.94
CA ASN A 35 -5.23 2.30 -2.40
C ASN A 35 -5.48 2.51 -0.89
N GLY A 36 -4.83 3.50 -0.27
CA GLY A 36 -4.90 3.72 1.18
C GLY A 36 -4.35 2.55 2.00
N LEU A 37 -3.37 1.81 1.46
CA LEU A 37 -2.77 0.67 2.16
C LEU A 37 -1.69 1.18 3.11
N ASP A 38 -1.90 0.96 4.41
CA ASP A 38 -0.84 1.04 5.42
C ASP A 38 -0.16 -0.33 5.63
N ASP A 39 0.96 -0.37 6.35
CA ASP A 39 1.76 -1.57 6.65
C ASP A 39 0.94 -2.75 7.22
N ILE A 40 -0.16 -2.43 7.93
CA ILE A 40 -1.14 -3.40 8.44
C ILE A 40 -1.91 -4.06 7.29
N SER A 41 -2.31 -3.30 6.28
CA SER A 41 -3.05 -3.81 5.11
C SER A 41 -2.20 -4.74 4.25
N LEU A 42 -0.89 -4.51 4.19
CA LEU A 42 0.07 -5.41 3.54
C LEU A 42 0.17 -6.75 4.25
N THR A 43 0.27 -6.73 5.58
CA THR A 43 0.26 -7.96 6.38
C THR A 43 -1.07 -8.70 6.24
N LEU A 44 -2.18 -7.95 6.16
CA LEU A 44 -3.52 -8.51 5.98
C LEU A 44 -3.73 -9.22 4.63
N GLN A 45 -2.93 -8.93 3.60
CA GLN A 45 -2.98 -9.68 2.34
C GLN A 45 -2.59 -11.15 2.50
N HIS A 46 -1.81 -11.47 3.54
CA HIS A 46 -1.37 -12.83 3.83
C HIS A 46 -2.27 -13.56 4.84
N VAL A 47 -3.41 -12.99 5.23
CA VAL A 47 -4.31 -13.59 6.24
C VAL A 47 -4.72 -15.01 5.89
N ASP A 48 -4.99 -15.29 4.62
CA ASP A 48 -5.41 -16.64 4.21
C ASP A 48 -4.24 -17.64 4.24
N GLU A 49 -3.02 -17.20 3.90
CA GLU A 49 -1.81 -18.01 4.03
C GLU A 49 -1.47 -18.30 5.49
N ILE A 50 -1.61 -17.29 6.36
CA ILE A 50 -1.43 -17.41 7.81
C ILE A 50 -2.45 -18.41 8.37
N LYS A 51 -3.73 -18.29 8.03
CA LYS A 51 -4.78 -19.24 8.46
C LYS A 51 -4.50 -20.67 8.00
N ALA A 52 -4.12 -20.85 6.74
CA ALA A 52 -3.80 -22.17 6.19
C ALA A 52 -2.62 -22.82 6.93
N TYR A 53 -1.58 -22.03 7.24
CA TYR A 53 -0.46 -22.49 8.05
C TYR A 53 -0.88 -22.86 9.47
N GLU A 54 -1.68 -22.03 10.13
CA GLU A 54 -2.18 -22.29 11.49
C GLU A 54 -3.05 -23.54 11.57
N GLU A 55 -3.96 -23.75 10.62
CA GLU A 55 -4.79 -24.96 10.55
C GLU A 55 -3.95 -26.22 10.39
N LYS A 56 -2.95 -26.19 9.50
CA LYS A 56 -2.01 -27.30 9.34
C LYS A 56 -1.22 -27.56 10.62
N THR A 57 -0.75 -26.50 11.27
CA THR A 57 0.08 -26.59 12.47
C THR A 57 -0.73 -27.10 13.66
N LYS A 58 -2.01 -26.72 13.80
CA LYS A 58 -2.94 -27.28 14.79
C LYS A 58 -3.09 -28.79 14.67
N GLN A 59 -3.09 -29.31 13.45
CA GLN A 59 -3.20 -30.76 13.21
C GLN A 59 -1.88 -31.48 13.47
N SER A 60 -0.74 -30.91 13.07
CA SER A 60 0.57 -31.57 13.21
C SER A 60 1.24 -31.40 14.57
N ALA A 61 0.93 -30.33 15.29
CA ALA A 61 1.51 -29.99 16.58
C ALA A 61 0.46 -29.38 17.52
N PRO A 62 -0.55 -30.18 17.95
CA PRO A 62 -1.67 -29.69 18.76
C PRO A 62 -1.27 -29.14 20.13
N TRP A 63 -0.08 -29.47 20.64
CA TRP A 63 0.43 -28.97 21.93
C TRP A 63 0.97 -27.53 21.89
N LEU A 64 1.02 -26.90 20.71
CA LEU A 64 1.42 -25.50 20.54
C LEU A 64 0.25 -24.51 20.65
N PHE A 65 -0.98 -25.00 20.80
CA PHE A 65 -2.22 -24.21 20.82
C PHE A 65 -3.03 -24.42 22.09
#